data_AF-A0A2P5MUB9-F1
#
_entry.id   AF-A0A2P5MUB9-F1
#
_cell.length_a   1.000
_cell.length_b   1.000
_cell.length_c   1.000
_cell.angle_alpha   90.00
_cell.angle_beta   90.00
_cell.angle_gamma   90.00
#
_symmetry.space_group_name_H-M   'P 1'
#
loop_
_entity.id
_entity.type
_entity.pdbx_description
1 polymer ?
#
loop_
_entity_poly.entity_id
_entity_poly.type
_entity_poly.pdbx_seq_one_letter_code
_entity_poly.pdbx_strand_id
1 'polypeptide(L)' 'MANTEAVAKKATNITLSVDVLNEAKALGINISQTCDQYLRELVRSERERRWQQDNAEFIASYNQTVEQEGLPLEPWRSF' A
#
# COMPACT_ATOMS: atom_id res chain seq x y z
N MET A 1 9.86 9.97 16.86
CA MET A 1 9.98 8.59 17.38
C MET A 1 8.75 7.83 16.90
N ALA A 2 8.93 6.89 15.96
CA ALA A 2 7.81 6.13 15.39
C ALA A 2 7.15 5.28 16.49
N ASN A 3 5.84 5.46 16.65
CA ASN A 3 5.06 4.73 17.64
C ASN A 3 4.88 3.29 17.13
N THR A 4 5.80 2.40 17.50
CA THR A 4 5.64 0.96 17.30
C THR A 4 4.66 0.45 18.34
N GLU A 5 3.37 0.79 18.19
CA GLU A 5 2.34 0.01 18.85
C GLU A 5 2.43 -1.39 18.25
N ALA A 6 2.75 -2.38 19.09
CA ALA A 6 2.59 -3.77 18.73
C ALA A 6 1.20 -3.94 18.11
N VAL A 7 1.15 -4.44 16.87
CA VAL A 7 -0.07 -4.54 16.06
C VAL A 7 -1.09 -5.42 16.79
N ALA A 8 -1.88 -4.79 17.68
CA ALA A 8 -2.90 -5.47 18.43
C ALA A 8 -4.02 -5.83 17.45
N LYS A 9 -4.23 -7.13 17.23
CA LYS A 9 -5.34 -7.60 16.41
C LYS A 9 -6.64 -7.34 17.16
N LYS A 10 -7.49 -6.50 16.60
CA LYS A 10 -8.85 -6.27 17.12
C LYS A 10 -9.83 -7.19 16.42
N ALA A 11 -10.52 -8.04 17.18
CA ALA A 11 -11.62 -8.82 16.65
C ALA A 11 -12.71 -7.88 16.11
N THR A 12 -13.08 -8.06 14.84
CA THR A 12 -14.06 -7.21 14.15
C THR A 12 -15.12 -8.12 13.52
N ASN A 13 -16.39 -7.85 13.79
CA ASN A 13 -17.49 -8.58 13.16
C ASN A 13 -17.72 -8.03 11.76
N ILE A 14 -17.57 -8.88 10.74
CA ILE A 14 -17.81 -8.53 9.33
C ILE A 14 -18.90 -9.45 8.78
N THR A 15 -19.72 -8.93 7.87
CA THR A 15 -20.77 -9.71 7.20
C THR A 15 -20.23 -10.17 5.85
N LEU A 16 -20.27 -11.49 5.60
CA LEU A 16 -19.82 -12.13 4.37
C LEU A 16 -20.90 -13.08 3.85
N SER A 17 -20.88 -13.37 2.55
CA SER A 17 -21.83 -14.29 1.94
C SER A 17 -21.68 -15.70 2.51
N VAL A 18 -22.81 -16.34 2.80
CA VAL A 18 -22.87 -17.63 3.52
C VAL A 18 -22.28 -18.77 2.69
N ASP A 19 -22.51 -18.74 1.38
CA ASP A 19 -21.94 -19.66 0.39
C ASP A 19 -20.40 -19.62 0.42
N VAL A 20 -19.81 -18.43 0.33
CA VAL A 20 -18.35 -18.24 0.35
C VAL A 20 -17.75 -18.68 1.69
N LEU A 21 -18.41 -18.37 2.81
CA LEU A 21 -17.96 -18.80 4.14
C LEU A 21 -17.95 -20.33 4.27
N ASN A 22 -18.98 -21.00 3.75
CA ASN A 22 -19.08 -22.45 3.82
C ASN A 22 -18.03 -23.12 2.93
N GLU A 23 -17.84 -22.61 1.72
CA GLU A 23 -16.81 -23.10 0.80
C GLU A 23 -15.41 -22.89 1.37
N ALA A 24 -15.11 -21.69 1.88
CA ALA A 24 -13.83 -21.40 2.50
C ALA A 24 -13.53 -22.33 3.69
N LYS A 25 -14.54 -22.61 4.53
CA LYS A 25 -14.41 -23.58 5.62
C LYS A 25 -14.18 -25.00 5.11
N ALA A 26 -14.90 -25.43 4.08
CA ALA A 26 -14.73 -26.75 3.47
C ALA A 26 -13.33 -26.95 2.87
N LEU A 27 -12.75 -25.87 2.33
CA LEU A 27 -11.40 -25.83 1.78
C LEU A 27 -10.30 -25.59 2.85
N GLY A 28 -10.66 -25.43 4.12
CA GLY A 28 -9.70 -25.17 5.19
C GLY A 28 -9.02 -23.80 5.13
N ILE A 29 -9.63 -22.83 4.44
CA ILE A 29 -9.08 -21.49 4.29
C ILE A 29 -9.21 -20.73 5.61
N ASN A 30 -8.10 -20.14 6.05
CA ASN A 30 -8.10 -19.25 7.21
C ASN A 30 -8.67 -17.88 6.82
N ILE A 31 -9.98 -17.72 6.98
CA ILE A 31 -10.72 -16.51 6.60
C ILE A 31 -10.13 -15.27 7.28
N SER A 32 -9.89 -15.32 8.59
CA SER A 32 -9.37 -14.17 9.34
C SER A 32 -8.00 -13.71 8.84
N GLN A 33 -7.08 -14.64 8.58
CA GLN A 33 -5.76 -14.32 8.05
C GLN A 33 -5.85 -13.77 6.63
N THR A 34 -6.67 -14.39 5.78
CA THR A 34 -6.84 -13.99 4.38
C THR A 34 -7.44 -12.58 4.28
N CYS A 35 -8.47 -12.29 5.09
CA CYS A 35 -9.07 -10.96 5.15
C CYS A 35 -8.07 -9.91 5.68
N ASP A 36 -7.30 -10.22 6.73
CA ASP A 36 -6.28 -9.28 7.26
C ASP A 36 -5.22 -8.96 6.21
N GLN A 37 -4.70 -9.97 5.51
CA GLN A 37 -3.71 -9.76 4.44
C GLN A 37 -4.28 -8.92 3.30
N TYR A 38 -5.46 -9.29 2.79
CA TYR A 38 -6.10 -8.56 1.70
C TYR A 38 -6.38 -7.11 2.06
N LEU A 39 -6.88 -6.86 3.28
CA LEU A 39 -7.12 -5.49 3.76
C LEU A 39 -5.83 -4.69 3.89
N ARG A 40 -4.72 -5.29 4.36
CA ARG A 40 -3.42 -4.61 4.43
C ARG A 40 -2.93 -4.19 3.05
N GLU A 41 -3.03 -5.08 2.07
CA GLU A 41 -2.65 -4.81 0.69
C GLU A 41 -3.50 -3.69 0.10
N LEU A 42 -4.83 -3.77 0.25
CA LEU A 42 -5.75 -2.75 -0.24
C LEU A 42 -5.51 -1.38 0.39
N VAL A 43 -5.29 -1.32 1.72
CA VAL A 43 -4.95 -0.07 2.42
C VAL A 43 -3.62 0.49 1.93
N ARG A 44 -2.62 -0.36 1.70
CA ARG A 44 -1.32 0.06 1.17
C ARG A 44 -1.48 0.67 -0.22
N SER A 45 -2.15 -0.04 -1.14
CA SER A 45 -2.37 0.45 -2.50
C SER A 45 -3.16 1.76 -2.53
N GLU A 46 -4.16 1.91 -1.67
CA GLU A 46 -4.94 3.15 -1.60
C GLU A 46 -4.11 4.32 -1.03
N ARG A 47 -3.21 4.05 -0.07
CA ARG A 47 -2.24 5.06 0.41
C ARG A 47 -1.25 5.46 -0.68
N GLU A 48 -0.71 4.50 -1.42
CA GLU A 48 0.19 4.76 -2.55
C GLU A 48 -0.53 5.61 -3.62
N ARG A 49 -1.78 5.26 -3.96
CA ARG A 49 -2.60 6.01 -4.91
C ARG A 49 -2.80 7.46 -4.47
N ARG A 50 -3.16 7.68 -3.20
CA ARG A 50 -3.35 9.04 -2.64
C ARG A 50 -2.04 9.82 -2.62
N TRP A 51 -0.95 9.19 -2.18
CA TRP A 51 0.36 9.83 -2.19
C TRP A 51 0.77 10.26 -3.59
N GLN A 52 0.56 9.42 -4.61
CA GLN A 52 0.84 9.78 -6.00
C GLN A 52 0.01 10.98 -6.46
N GLN A 53 -1.26 11.05 -6.07
CA GLN A 53 -2.12 12.20 -6.40
C GLN A 53 -1.63 13.48 -5.72
N ASP A 54 -1.33 13.42 -4.42
CA ASP A 54 -0.88 14.56 -3.64
C ASP A 54 0.49 15.08 -4.11
N ASN A 55 1.34 14.20 -4.64
CA ASN A 55 2.70 14.53 -5.08
C ASN A 55 2.80 14.71 -6.60
N ALA A 56 1.71 14.59 -7.35
CA ALA A 56 1.72 14.67 -8.81
C ALA A 56 2.29 16.00 -9.32
N GLU A 57 1.87 17.13 -8.74
CA GLU A 57 2.36 18.46 -9.11
C GLU A 57 3.84 18.66 -8.75
N PHE A 58 4.24 18.17 -7.59
CA PHE A 58 5.65 18.22 -7.16
C PHE A 58 6.55 17.37 -8.07
N ILE A 59 6.13 16.15 -8.39
CA ILE A 59 6.85 15.27 -9.31
C ILE A 59 6.90 15.87 -10.71
N ALA A 60 5.80 16.47 -11.20
CA ALA A 60 5.78 17.12 -12.50
C ALA A 60 6.75 18.30 -12.58
N SER A 61 6.75 19.19 -11.58
CA SER A 61 7.68 20.33 -11.52
C SER A 61 9.13 19.88 -11.40
N TYR A 62 9.42 18.89 -10.56
CA TYR A 62 10.75 18.30 -10.45
C TYR A 62 11.23 17.67 -11.76
N ASN A 63 10.37 16.89 -12.43
CA ASN A 63 10.67 16.28 -13.72
C ASN A 63 10.96 17.34 -14.79
N GLN A 64 10.20 18.43 -14.82
CA GLN A 64 10.45 19.55 -15.71
C GLN A 64 11.82 20.20 -15.46
N THR A 65 12.19 20.41 -14.19
CA THR A 65 13.52 20.92 -13.83
C THR A 65 14.63 19.98 -14.30
N VAL A 66 14.49 18.66 -14.09
CA VAL A 66 15.47 17.67 -14.54
C VAL A 66 15.58 17.63 -16.08
N GLU A 67 14.47 17.78 -16.79
CA GLU A 67 14.48 17.83 -18.27
C GLU A 67 15.15 19.10 -18.81
N GLN A 68 15.00 20.22 -18.11
CA GLN A 68 15.59 21.50 -18.50
C GLN A 68 17.07 21.62 -18.11
N GLU A 69 17.45 21.16 -16.92
CA GLU A 69 18.77 21.40 -16.33
C GLU A 69 19.68 20.17 -16.37
N GLY A 70 19.15 19.00 -16.75
CA GLY A 70 19.85 17.71 -16.66
C GLY A 70 19.87 17.17 -15.23
N LEU A 71 20.47 15.98 -15.04
CA LEU A 71 20.55 15.41 -13.69
C LEU A 71 21.62 16.17 -12.87
N PRO A 72 21.29 16.74 -11.70
CA PRO A 72 22.24 17.56 -10.93
C PRO A 72 23.53 16.83 -10.54
N LEU A 73 23.46 15.49 -10.41
CA LEU A 73 24.57 14.64 -9.99
C LEU A 73 25.25 13.91 -11.15
N GLU A 74 24.81 14.14 -12.38
CA GLU A 74 25.41 13.56 -13.59
C GLU A 74 26.91 13.79 -13.71
N PRO A 75 27.46 14.97 -13.35
CA PRO A 75 28.90 15.23 -13.41
C PRO A 75 29.74 14.41 -12.43
N TRP A 76 29.13 13.79 -11.41
CA TRP A 76 29.81 13.05 -10.35
C TRP A 76 29.56 11.54 -10.43
N ARG A 77 28.94 11.07 -11.52
CA ARG A 77 28.64 9.66 -11.72
C ARG A 77 29.90 8.92 -12.20
N SER A 78 30.61 8.29 -11.26
CA SER A 78 31.70 7.34 -11.54
C SER A 78 31.14 6.00 -12.05
N PHE A 79 31.81 5.37 -13.02
CA PHE A 79 31.50 4.05 -13.58
C PHE A 79 32.30 2.93 -12.91
#